data_AF-A0A9W6Y8G9-F1
#
_entry.id   AF-A0A9W6Y8G9-F1
#
_cell.length_a   1.000
_cell.length_b   1.000
_cell.length_c   1.000
_cell.angle_alpha   90.00
_cell.angle_beta   90.00
_cell.angle_gamma   90.00
#
_symmetry.space_group_name_H-M   'P 1'
#
loop_
_entity.id
_entity.type
_entity.pdbx_description
1 polymer ?
#
loop_
_entity_poly.entity_id
_entity_poly.type
_entity_poly.pdbx_seq_one_letter_code
_entity_poly.pdbx_strand_id
1 'polypeptide(L)'
;MFWRASANAVEASDSAEPKTFPEAVNGSDQVHWCKAIRAELKSMRLRGVFRAAKLPNNQRAVGTKWVFKIKRNADGSIEKYKARLVAKGFVQK
;
A
#
# COMPACT_ATOMS: atom_id res chain seq x y z
N MET A 1 -14.14 14.44 12.10
CA MET A 1 -14.54 13.09 11.64
C MET A 1 -13.29 12.24 11.59
N PHE A 2 -13.02 11.57 12.71
CA PHE A 2 -11.72 11.06 13.09
C PHE A 2 -11.63 9.59 12.71
N TRP A 3 -10.59 9.23 11.97
CA TRP A 3 -10.17 7.84 11.80
C TRP A 3 -9.99 7.22 13.19
N ARG A 4 -10.88 6.30 13.59
CA ARG A 4 -10.68 5.49 14.80
C ARG A 4 -9.56 4.51 14.50
N ALA A 5 -8.36 4.82 14.97
CA ALA A 5 -7.27 3.88 15.07
C ALA A 5 -7.69 2.77 16.06
N SER A 6 -7.93 1.55 15.57
CA SER A 6 -7.84 0.37 16.42
C SER A 6 -6.37 0.15 16.77
N ALA A 7 -6.09 0.37 18.05
CA ALA A 7 -5.10 -0.24 18.94
C ALA A 7 -3.75 -0.70 18.34
N ASN A 8 -2.69 -0.11 18.91
CA ASN A 8 -1.33 -0.63 19.07
C ASN A 8 -0.83 -1.61 18.00
N ALA A 9 -0.05 -1.09 17.06
CA ALA A 9 1.02 -1.87 16.44
C ALA A 9 2.29 -1.04 16.58
N VAL A 10 3.15 -1.44 17.52
CA VAL A 10 4.55 -1.07 17.61
C VAL A 10 5.10 -0.93 16.19
N GLU A 11 5.61 0.26 15.84
CA GLU A 11 6.39 0.44 14.62
C GLU A 11 7.73 -0.26 14.83
N ALA A 12 7.71 -1.59 14.68
CA ALA A 12 8.93 -2.34 14.46
C ALA A 12 9.48 -1.86 13.11
N SER A 13 10.66 -1.23 13.13
CA SER A 13 11.52 -1.11 11.96
C SER A 13 11.93 -2.53 11.53
N ASP A 14 11.02 -3.24 10.86
CA ASP A 14 11.27 -4.58 10.33
C ASP A 14 12.01 -4.43 9.01
N SER A 15 13.29 -4.80 9.00
CA SER A 15 14.11 -4.86 7.78
C SER A 15 13.58 -5.87 6.73
N ALA A 16 12.51 -6.61 7.05
CA ALA A 16 11.81 -7.55 6.19
C ALA A 16 10.71 -6.92 5.32
N GLU A 17 10.26 -5.70 5.63
CA GLU A 17 9.22 -5.04 4.84
C GLU A 17 9.82 -4.29 3.63
N PRO A 18 9.35 -4.56 2.40
CA PRO A 18 9.84 -3.86 1.22
C PRO A 18 9.40 -2.39 1.27
N LYS A 19 10.31 -1.48 0.91
CA LYS A 19 10.03 -0.04 0.86
C LYS A 19 9.50 0.36 -0.50
N THR A 20 9.81 -0.43 -1.53
CA THR A 20 9.45 -0.15 -2.92
C THR A 20 8.67 -1.30 -3.54
N PHE A 21 7.88 -0.99 -4.57
CA PHE A 21 7.16 -2.02 -5.32
C PHE A 21 8.11 -3.05 -5.96
N PRO A 22 9.23 -2.65 -6.61
CA PRO A 22 10.21 -3.60 -7.13
C PRO A 22 10.77 -4.55 -6.06
N GLU A 23 11.09 -4.05 -4.87
CA GLU A 23 11.52 -4.91 -3.74
C GLU A 23 10.43 -5.91 -3.34
N ALA A 24 9.17 -5.47 -3.31
CA ALA A 24 8.05 -6.32 -2.94
C ALA A 24 7.79 -7.45 -3.94
N VAL A 25 7.99 -7.20 -5.24
CA VAL A 25 7.75 -8.19 -6.30
C VAL A 25 8.96 -9.06 -6.62
N ASN A 26 10.17 -8.63 -6.29
CA ASN A 26 11.39 -9.42 -6.53
C ASN A 26 11.92 -10.10 -5.24
N GLY A 27 11.33 -9.80 -4.08
CA GLY A 27 11.71 -10.38 -2.80
C GLY A 27 11.22 -11.82 -2.61
N SER A 28 11.71 -12.49 -1.56
CA SER A 28 11.34 -13.87 -1.23
C SER A 28 9.84 -14.06 -1.00
N ASP A 29 9.18 -13.06 -0.41
CA ASP A 29 7.74 -13.07 -0.12
C ASP A 29 6.87 -12.52 -1.28
N GLN A 30 7.41 -12.46 -2.50
CA GLN A 30 6.75 -11.86 -3.67
C GLN A 30 5.32 -12.37 -3.89
N VAL A 31 5.04 -13.64 -3.62
CA VAL A 31 3.71 -14.24 -3.82
C VAL A 31 2.69 -13.59 -2.89
N HIS A 32 3.07 -13.36 -1.63
CA HIS A 32 2.21 -12.73 -0.63
C HIS A 32 2.02 -11.24 -0.92
N TRP A 33 3.09 -10.54 -1.29
CA TRP A 33 3.02 -9.13 -1.66
C TRP A 33 2.19 -8.90 -2.93
N CYS A 34 2.41 -9.69 -3.98
CA CYS A 34 1.61 -9.64 -5.20
C CYS A 34 0.12 -9.88 -4.92
N LYS A 35 -0.21 -10.82 -4.04
CA LYS A 35 -1.59 -11.07 -3.63
C LYS A 35 -2.21 -9.86 -2.94
N ALA A 36 -1.47 -9.22 -2.03
CA ALA A 36 -1.92 -8.02 -1.33
C ALA A 36 -2.12 -6.82 -2.30
N ILE A 37 -1.17 -6.61 -3.21
CA ILE A 37 -1.24 -5.57 -4.26
C ILE A 37 -2.47 -5.76 -5.15
N ARG A 38 -2.70 -6.99 -5.64
CA ARG A 38 -3.85 -7.31 -6.50
C ARG A 38 -5.17 -7.11 -5.76
N ALA A 39 -5.22 -7.48 -4.48
CA ALA A 39 -6.41 -7.26 -3.65
C ALA A 39 -6.73 -5.77 -3.49
N GLU A 40 -5.72 -4.93 -3.26
CA GLU A 40 -5.88 -3.48 -3.15
C GLU A 40 -6.35 -2.86 -4.47
N LEU A 41 -5.70 -3.19 -5.60
CA LEU A 41 -6.12 -2.73 -6.94
C LEU A 41 -7.56 -3.15 -7.26
N LYS A 42 -7.93 -4.39 -6.93
CA LYS A 42 -9.31 -4.90 -7.13
C LYS A 42 -10.31 -4.12 -6.26
N SER A 43 -9.99 -3.88 -4.99
CA SER A 43 -10.81 -3.09 -4.07
C SER A 43 -11.04 -1.67 -4.60
N MET A 44 -9.98 -1.00 -5.05
CA MET A 44 -10.06 0.35 -5.64
C MET A 44 -10.93 0.39 -6.89
N ARG A 45 -10.82 -0.63 -7.76
CA ARG A 45 -11.66 -0.77 -8.95
C ARG A 45 -13.13 -0.99 -8.58
N LEU A 46 -13.41 -1.87 -7.62
CA LEU A 46 -14.78 -2.17 -7.17
C LEU A 46 -15.45 -0.95 -6.51
N ARG A 47 -14.68 -0.13 -5.80
CA ARG A 47 -15.17 1.11 -5.16
C ARG A 47 -15.33 2.27 -6.14
N GLY A 48 -14.89 2.12 -7.39
CA GLY A 48 -14.95 3.19 -8.40
C GLY A 48 -14.05 4.40 -8.09
N VAL A 49 -13.06 4.25 -7.20
CA VAL A 49 -12.21 5.37 -6.73
C VAL A 49 -11.22 5.80 -7.82
N PHE A 50 -10.77 4.86 -8.65
CA PHE A 50 -9.85 5.14 -9.75
C PHE A 50 -10.42 4.63 -11.08
N ARG A 51 -10.38 5.51 -12.08
CA ARG A 51 -10.58 5.16 -13.49
C ARG A 51 -9.31 5.53 -14.25
N ALA A 52 -8.84 4.63 -15.12
CA ALA A 52 -7.76 4.97 -16.02
C ALA A 52 -8.24 6.13 -16.92
N ALA A 53 -7.53 7.25 -16.85
CA ALA A 53 -7.80 8.43 -17.65
C ALA A 53 -6.51 8.87 -18.33
N LYS A 54 -6.63 9.38 -19.56
CA LYS A 54 -5.51 10.07 -20.20
C LYS A 54 -5.24 11.35 -19.43
N LEU A 55 -3.98 11.58 -19.09
CA LEU A 55 -3.56 12.84 -18.48
C LEU A 55 -3.77 13.95 -19.53
N PRO A 56 -4.60 14.97 -19.27
CA PRO A 56 -4.78 16.05 -20.21
C PRO A 56 -3.47 16.82 -20.38
N ASN A 57 -3.26 17.39 -21.57
CA ASN A 57 -2.09 18.19 -21.87
C ASN A 57 -1.95 19.31 -20.82
N ASN A 58 -0.73 19.54 -20.33
CA ASN A 58 -0.37 20.52 -19.29
C ASN A 58 -0.81 20.19 -17.85
N GLN A 59 -1.28 18.99 -17.52
CA GLN A 59 -1.47 18.58 -16.13
C GLN A 59 -0.39 17.63 -15.64
N ARG A 60 -0.03 17.73 -14.35
CA ARG A 60 0.90 16.80 -13.69
C ARG A 60 0.09 15.72 -12.99
N ALA A 61 0.37 14.46 -13.29
CA ALA A 61 -0.20 13.35 -12.54
C ALA A 61 0.25 13.42 -11.07
N VAL A 62 -0.67 13.17 -10.14
CA VAL A 62 -0.34 13.03 -8.72
C VAL A 62 0.52 11.78 -8.57
N GLY A 63 1.73 11.95 -8.04
CA GLY A 63 2.60 10.80 -7.77
C GLY A 63 1.96 9.87 -6.76
N THR A 64 2.07 8.56 -6.94
CA THR A 64 1.62 7.56 -5.96
C THR A 64 2.80 6.87 -5.29
N LYS A 65 2.59 6.31 -4.10
CA LYS A 65 3.54 5.43 -3.42
C LYS A 65 2.83 4.19 -2.90
N TRP A 66 3.56 3.09 -2.85
CA TRP A 66 3.12 1.89 -2.15
C TRP A 66 3.55 1.95 -0.69
N VAL A 67 2.69 1.47 0.20
CA VAL A 67 2.98 1.24 1.62
C VAL A 67 2.72 -0.22 1.90
N PHE A 68 3.76 -0.92 2.31
CA PHE A 68 3.73 -2.33 2.68
C PHE A 68 3.79 -2.44 4.20
N LYS A 69 3.05 -3.40 4.76
CA LYS A 69 3.08 -3.73 6.19
C LYS A 69 2.69 -5.17 6.40
N ILE A 70 3.41 -5.87 7.26
CA ILE A 70 3.06 -7.21 7.74
C ILE A 70 2.27 -7.03 9.04
N LYS A 71 1.08 -7.58 9.09
CA LYS A 71 0.36 -7.76 10.35
C LYS A 71 0.82 -9.05 10.98
N ARG A 72 1.22 -8.96 12.25
CA ARG A 72 1.57 -10.11 13.08
C ARG A 72 0.52 -10.28 14.17
N ASN A 73 0.25 -11.54 14.51
CA ASN A 73 -0.56 -11.93 15.65
C ASN A 73 0.18 -11.65 16.97
N ALA A 74 -0.51 -11.78 18.10
CA ALA A 74 0.09 -11.58 19.43
C ALA A 74 1.21 -12.59 19.75
N ASP A 75 1.19 -13.75 19.09
CA ASP A 75 2.22 -14.79 19.16
C ASP A 75 3.44 -14.51 18.25
N GLY A 76 3.42 -13.42 17.48
CA GLY A 76 4.47 -13.05 16.53
C GLY A 76 4.34 -13.72 15.16
N SER A 77 3.38 -14.62 14.94
CA SER A 77 3.13 -15.24 13.64
C SER A 77 2.57 -14.24 12.63
N ILE A 78 2.80 -14.48 11.34
CA ILE A 78 2.30 -13.59 10.29
C ILE A 78 0.79 -13.81 10.11
N GLU A 79 0.00 -12.81 10.50
CA GLU A 79 -1.44 -12.78 10.27
C GLU A 79 -1.74 -12.47 8.80
N LYS A 80 -1.13 -11.40 8.27
CA LYS A 80 -1.47 -10.90 6.93
C LYS A 80 -0.47 -9.93 6.34
N TYR A 81 -0.20 -10.08 5.06
CA TYR A 81 0.48 -9.08 4.24
C TYR A 81 -0.49 -8.00 3.76
N LYS A 82 -0.12 -6.73 3.95
CA LYS A 82 -0.94 -5.59 3.61
C LYS A 82 -0.19 -4.63 2.69
N ALA A 83 -0.78 -4.33 1.54
CA ALA A 83 -0.29 -3.33 0.60
C ALA A 83 -1.34 -2.24 0.43
N ARG A 84 -0.91 -0.98 0.36
CA ARG A 84 -1.77 0.17 0.09
C ARG A 84 -1.13 1.09 -0.94
N LEU A 85 -1.95 1.55 -1.88
CA LEU A 85 -1.56 2.60 -2.82
C LEU A 85 -2.04 3.95 -2.28
N VAL A 86 -1.11 4.88 -2.08
CA VAL A 86 -1.40 6.18 -1.48
C VAL A 86 -0.91 7.28 -2.41
N ALA A 87 -1.68 8.36 -2.55
CA ALA A 87 -1.24 9.56 -3.25
C ALA A 87 -0.14 10.27 -2.43
N LYS A 88 0.94 10.68 -3.09
CA LYS A 88 1.95 11.58 -2.54
C LYS A 88 1.32 12.98 -2.54
N GLY A 89 0.73 13.37 -1.41
CA GLY A 89 -0.10 14.58 -1.26
C GLY A 89 0.65 15.92 -1.33
N PHE A 90 1.70 16.06 -2.13
CA PHE A 90 2.41 17.33 -2.31
C PHE A 90 2.23 17.87 -3.71
N VAL A 91 1.14 18.62 -3.88
CA VAL A 91 1.00 19.62 -4.95
C VAL A 91 0.33 20.87 -4.37
N GLN A 92 0.75 21.28 -3.17
CA GLN A 92 0.39 22.60 -2.65
C GLN A 92 1.61 23.49 -2.84
N LYS A 93 1.45 24.50 -3.70
CA LYS A 93 2.39 25.60 -3.88
C LYS A 93 1.91 26.76 -3.03
#